data_AF-A0A1Q6U182-F1
#
_entry.id   AF-A0A1Q6U182-F1
#
_cell.length_a   1.000
_cell.length_b   1.000
_cell.length_c   1.000
_cell.angle_alpha   90.00
_cell.angle_beta   90.00
_cell.angle_gamma   90.00
#
_symmetry.space_group_name_H-M   'P 1'
#
loop_
_entity.id
_entity.type
_entity.pdbx_description
1 polymer ?
#
loop_
_entity_poly.entity_id
_entity_poly.type
_entity_poly.pdbx_seq_one_letter_code
_entity_poly.pdbx_strand_id
1 'polypeptide(L)'
;MPSLIAEHRKKVLAAQAKHFYSILSQAFSNAEFHNGDAIFWESDSEKTIFEQYLFPELKGKLKDKDTAYWGTNTCKEHLRTSKLSYKVREQMLTMSAFKGCFQLAGGEVVFPLKEGVSTSTQWEDTPDYEYRKKVKAAGLIVDVNGLKKPNESGKDIFAFMVVMKPFGKNITGCANHFSDYNDIVICDFYNPGIYPSGYGSVSSCQKGTSGLNTGITNMRCTGKLVSDGWEFTKDYPW
;
A
#
# COMPACT_ATOMS: atom_id res chain seq x y z
N MET A 1 -20.54 -14.18 22.57
CA MET A 1 -20.79 -12.82 22.00
C MET A 1 -19.52 -12.12 21.52
N PRO A 2 -18.39 -12.09 22.27
CA PRO A 2 -17.14 -11.48 21.77
C PRO A 2 -16.62 -12.06 20.45
N SER A 3 -16.81 -13.37 20.24
CA SER A 3 -16.46 -14.08 19.00
C SER A 3 -17.29 -13.64 17.79
N LEU A 4 -18.61 -13.45 17.95
CA LEU A 4 -19.49 -12.99 16.86
C LEU A 4 -19.17 -11.56 16.43
N ILE A 5 -18.86 -10.67 17.37
CA ILE A 5 -18.45 -9.28 17.10
C ILE A 5 -17.11 -9.27 16.36
N ALA A 6 -16.15 -10.11 16.76
CA ALA A 6 -14.86 -10.24 16.08
C ALA A 6 -15.01 -10.75 14.64
N GLU A 7 -15.83 -11.78 14.42
CA GLU A 7 -16.11 -12.32 13.08
C GLU A 7 -16.88 -11.34 12.20
N HIS A 8 -17.83 -10.59 12.77
CA HIS A 8 -18.50 -9.51 12.04
C HIS A 8 -17.51 -8.42 11.62
N ARG A 9 -16.62 -7.98 12.52
CA ARG A 9 -15.59 -6.98 12.21
C ARG A 9 -14.69 -7.44 11.07
N LYS A 10 -14.22 -8.70 11.10
CA LYS A 10 -13.44 -9.29 10.00
C LYS A 10 -14.15 -9.18 8.65
N LYS A 11 -15.42 -9.56 8.57
CA LYS A 11 -16.20 -9.48 7.33
C LYS A 11 -16.34 -8.05 6.82
N VAL A 12 -16.61 -7.10 7.72
CA VAL A 12 -16.73 -5.68 7.36
C VAL A 12 -15.41 -5.15 6.81
N LEU A 13 -14.30 -5.37 7.52
CA LEU A 13 -12.99 -4.85 7.13
C LEU A 13 -12.49 -5.47 5.83
N ALA A 14 -12.72 -6.77 5.61
CA ALA A 14 -12.36 -7.42 4.36
C ALA A 14 -13.15 -6.86 3.16
N ALA A 15 -14.46 -6.61 3.36
CA ALA A 15 -15.30 -5.99 2.33
C ALA A 15 -14.84 -4.56 2.02
N GLN A 16 -14.47 -3.78 3.03
CA GLN A 16 -13.93 -2.42 2.84
C GLN A 16 -12.57 -2.45 2.11
N ALA A 17 -11.68 -3.38 2.47
CA ALA A 17 -10.41 -3.56 1.76
C ALA A 17 -10.60 -3.94 0.29
N LYS A 18 -11.53 -4.85 0.00
CA LYS A 18 -11.90 -5.23 -1.37
C LYS A 18 -12.46 -4.05 -2.15
N HIS A 19 -13.34 -3.26 -1.52
CA HIS A 19 -13.92 -2.06 -2.12
C HIS A 19 -12.84 -1.04 -2.47
N PHE A 20 -11.94 -0.74 -1.53
CA PHE A 20 -10.81 0.15 -1.76
C PHE A 20 -9.92 -0.32 -2.91
N TYR A 21 -9.53 -1.61 -2.93
CA TYR A 21 -8.72 -2.16 -4.02
C TYR A 21 -9.41 -2.02 -5.39
N SER A 22 -10.74 -2.16 -5.42
CA SER A 22 -11.53 -1.97 -6.65
C SER A 22 -11.49 -0.51 -7.13
N ILE A 23 -11.60 0.45 -6.19
CA ILE A 23 -11.46 1.88 -6.50
C ILE A 23 -10.05 2.18 -7.02
N LEU A 24 -9.01 1.69 -6.35
CA LEU A 24 -7.62 1.92 -6.72
C LEU A 24 -7.30 1.31 -8.10
N SER A 25 -7.79 0.09 -8.36
CA SER A 25 -7.61 -0.57 -9.66
C SER A 25 -8.33 0.17 -10.78
N GLN A 26 -9.56 0.64 -10.54
CA GLN A 26 -10.30 1.44 -11.51
C GLN A 26 -9.60 2.78 -11.78
N ALA A 27 -9.06 3.43 -10.75
CA ALA A 27 -8.32 4.67 -10.89
C ALA A 27 -7.04 4.48 -11.70
N PHE A 28 -6.32 3.38 -11.50
CA PHE A 28 -5.15 3.02 -12.31
C PHE A 28 -5.52 2.82 -13.78
N SER A 29 -6.55 2.01 -14.08
CA SER A 29 -6.99 1.78 -15.46
C SER A 29 -7.47 3.06 -16.15
N ASN A 30 -8.17 3.95 -15.43
CA ASN A 30 -8.57 5.24 -15.98
C ASN A 30 -7.37 6.16 -16.22
N ALA A 31 -6.39 6.13 -15.31
CA ALA A 31 -5.18 6.93 -15.45
C ALA A 31 -4.37 6.49 -16.67
N GLU A 32 -4.25 5.19 -16.94
CA GLU A 32 -3.62 4.68 -18.16
C GLU A 32 -4.39 5.08 -19.42
N PHE A 33 -5.73 4.99 -19.36
CA PHE A 33 -6.58 5.41 -20.48
C PHE A 33 -6.40 6.90 -20.84
N HIS A 34 -6.26 7.78 -19.84
CA HIS A 34 -6.12 9.22 -20.07
C HIS A 34 -4.69 9.69 -20.32
N ASN A 35 -3.69 9.03 -19.72
CA ASN A 35 -2.30 9.50 -19.69
C ASN A 35 -1.32 8.58 -20.43
N GLY A 36 -1.80 7.48 -21.01
CA GLY A 36 -0.96 6.46 -21.65
C GLY A 36 -0.34 5.49 -20.64
N ASP A 37 0.44 4.53 -21.16
CA ASP A 37 0.97 3.40 -20.39
C ASP A 37 1.77 3.85 -19.15
N ALA A 38 1.50 3.21 -18.02
CA ALA A 38 2.12 3.55 -16.74
C ALA A 38 3.65 3.42 -16.73
N ILE A 39 4.23 2.68 -17.67
CA ILE A 39 5.68 2.54 -17.82
C ILE A 39 6.37 3.88 -18.17
N PHE A 40 5.63 4.85 -18.72
CA PHE A 40 6.16 6.18 -19.06
C PHE A 40 5.81 7.25 -18.03
N TRP A 41 5.11 6.90 -16.96
CA TRP A 41 4.80 7.86 -15.90
C TRP A 41 6.05 8.21 -15.11
N GLU A 42 6.21 9.50 -14.84
CA GLU A 42 7.35 10.08 -14.13
C GLU A 42 6.83 11.10 -13.12
N SER A 43 7.43 11.15 -11.93
CA SER A 43 7.20 12.22 -10.96
C SER A 43 8.03 13.47 -11.31
N ASP A 44 7.65 14.61 -10.74
CA ASP A 44 8.43 15.85 -10.85
C ASP A 44 8.75 16.45 -9.47
N SER A 45 9.37 17.63 -9.45
CA SER A 45 9.78 18.31 -8.21
C SER A 45 8.63 18.79 -7.33
N GLU A 46 7.41 18.85 -7.85
CA GLU A 46 6.22 19.39 -7.17
C GLU A 46 5.12 18.36 -6.94
N LYS A 47 5.09 17.28 -7.73
CA LYS A 47 4.02 16.28 -7.72
C LYS A 47 4.58 14.86 -7.86
N THR A 48 4.10 13.98 -7.01
CA THR A 48 4.31 12.53 -7.08
C THR A 48 3.46 11.89 -8.18
N ILE A 49 3.78 10.63 -8.54
CA ILE A 49 2.95 9.83 -9.45
C ILE A 49 1.49 9.73 -8.99
N PHE A 50 1.25 9.74 -7.67
CA PHE A 50 -0.09 9.73 -7.11
C PHE A 50 -0.85 11.02 -7.43
N GLU A 51 -0.21 12.17 -7.22
CA GLU A 51 -0.81 13.48 -7.44
C GLU A 51 -1.03 13.78 -8.93
N GLN A 52 -0.15 13.29 -9.79
CA GLN A 52 -0.23 13.48 -11.23
C GLN A 52 -1.26 12.55 -11.89
N TYR A 53 -1.21 11.25 -11.60
CA TYR A 53 -1.93 10.25 -12.39
C TYR A 53 -3.12 9.63 -11.66
N LEU A 54 -2.99 9.29 -10.37
CA LEU A 54 -4.02 8.51 -9.67
C LEU A 54 -5.09 9.37 -8.98
N PHE A 55 -4.71 10.45 -8.30
CA PHE A 55 -5.65 11.30 -7.58
C PHE A 55 -6.73 11.94 -8.45
N PRO A 56 -6.44 12.36 -9.71
CA PRO A 56 -7.49 12.84 -10.61
C PRO A 56 -8.59 11.80 -10.89
N GLU A 57 -8.25 10.51 -10.83
CA GLU A 57 -9.10 9.38 -11.19
C GLU A 57 -9.81 8.74 -9.99
N LEU A 58 -9.30 8.96 -8.78
CA LEU A 58 -9.96 8.53 -7.55
C LEU A 58 -11.28 9.30 -7.39
N LYS A 59 -12.39 8.55 -7.33
CA LYS A 59 -13.73 9.09 -7.05
C LYS A 59 -13.78 9.57 -5.59
N GLY A 60 -13.39 10.82 -5.41
CA GLY A 60 -13.33 11.53 -4.15
C GLY A 60 -13.04 13.01 -4.35
N LYS A 61 -13.35 13.55 -5.55
CA LYS A 61 -13.35 14.99 -5.79
C LYS A 61 -14.32 15.62 -4.79
N LEU A 62 -13.79 16.11 -3.67
CA LEU A 62 -14.48 17.13 -2.92
C LEU A 62 -14.62 18.32 -3.88
N LYS A 63 -15.86 18.77 -4.02
CA LYS A 63 -16.29 19.76 -4.99
C LYS A 63 -15.51 21.07 -4.93
N ASP A 64 -14.76 21.31 -3.86
CA ASP A 64 -13.98 22.51 -3.64
C ASP A 64 -12.53 22.16 -3.31
N LYS A 65 -11.62 22.83 -4.02
CA LYS A 65 -10.18 22.79 -3.81
C LYS A 65 -9.89 22.99 -2.30
N ASP A 66 -9.03 22.15 -1.74
CA ASP A 66 -8.41 22.23 -0.39
C ASP A 66 -9.02 21.45 0.81
N THR A 67 -10.05 20.60 0.65
CA THR A 67 -10.65 19.89 1.82
C THR A 67 -10.38 18.38 1.92
N ALA A 68 -9.88 17.73 0.85
CA ALA A 68 -9.65 16.27 0.86
C ALA A 68 -8.28 15.91 1.43
N TYR A 69 -7.36 16.88 1.41
CA TYR A 69 -6.04 16.76 1.95
C TYR A 69 -6.09 17.11 3.42
N TRP A 70 -5.73 16.13 4.22
CA TRP A 70 -5.42 16.41 5.60
C TRP A 70 -4.04 17.05 5.59
N GLY A 71 -3.97 18.32 6.03
CA GLY A 71 -2.68 18.93 6.34
C GLY A 71 -1.90 18.01 7.30
N THR A 72 -0.58 18.10 7.28
CA THR A 72 0.34 17.18 7.97
C THR A 72 -0.06 16.88 9.42
N ASN A 73 -0.65 17.84 10.13
CA ASN A 73 -1.13 17.69 11.51
C ASN A 73 -2.32 16.72 11.64
N THR A 74 -3.32 16.77 10.76
CA THR A 74 -4.48 15.87 10.84
C THR A 74 -4.07 14.44 10.50
N CYS A 75 -3.20 14.26 9.50
CA CYS A 75 -2.58 12.96 9.19
C CYS A 75 -1.80 12.42 10.40
N LYS A 76 -1.02 13.28 11.05
CA LYS A 76 -0.23 12.94 12.24
C LYS A 76 -1.10 12.51 13.40
N GLU A 77 -2.20 13.21 13.70
CA GLU A 77 -3.12 12.83 14.77
C GLU A 77 -3.85 11.51 14.48
N HIS A 78 -4.26 11.29 13.23
CA HIS A 78 -4.83 10.01 12.82
C HIS A 78 -3.85 8.85 13.07
N LEU A 79 -2.59 9.00 12.66
CA LEU A 79 -1.55 8.00 12.90
C LEU A 79 -1.22 7.86 14.39
N ARG A 80 -1.22 8.95 15.17
CA ARG A 80 -0.97 8.93 16.62
C ARG A 80 -1.97 8.06 17.38
N THR A 81 -3.21 8.04 16.89
CA THR A 81 -4.32 7.27 17.46
C THR A 81 -4.45 5.86 16.87
N SER A 82 -3.52 5.42 16.02
CA SER A 82 -3.43 4.03 15.56
C SER A 82 -2.72 3.14 16.60
N LYS A 83 -2.66 1.83 16.34
CA LYS A 83 -1.80 0.88 17.06
C LYS A 83 -0.47 0.60 16.36
N LEU A 84 -0.09 1.40 15.35
CA LEU A 84 1.20 1.29 14.67
C LEU A 84 2.34 1.67 15.64
N SER A 85 3.55 1.18 15.41
CA SER A 85 4.71 1.64 16.19
C SER A 85 5.04 3.10 15.85
N TYR A 86 5.72 3.81 16.77
CA TYR A 86 6.16 5.20 16.51
C TYR A 86 7.00 5.30 15.23
N LYS A 87 7.97 4.39 15.04
CA LYS A 87 8.85 4.35 13.85
C LYS A 87 8.04 4.30 12.54
N VAL A 88 7.03 3.43 12.48
CA VAL A 88 6.19 3.28 11.28
C VAL A 88 5.40 4.56 11.00
N ARG A 89 4.83 5.20 12.03
CA ARG A 89 4.07 6.46 11.87
C ARG A 89 4.95 7.57 11.31
N GLU A 90 6.16 7.73 11.83
CA GLU A 90 7.10 8.74 11.37
C GLU A 90 7.58 8.48 9.94
N GLN A 91 7.83 7.22 9.58
CA GLN A 91 8.16 6.83 8.20
C GLN A 91 7.01 7.17 7.24
N MET A 92 5.77 6.81 7.59
CA MET A 92 4.60 7.14 6.76
C MET A 92 4.46 8.65 6.54
N LEU A 93 4.68 9.48 7.56
CA LEU A 93 4.61 10.94 7.43
C LEU A 93 5.74 11.48 6.55
N THR A 94 6.98 11.05 6.81
CA THR A 94 8.18 11.53 6.09
C THR A 94 8.16 11.16 4.61
N MET A 95 7.63 9.97 4.31
CA MET A 95 7.58 9.42 2.96
C MET A 95 6.27 9.75 2.23
N SER A 96 5.33 10.45 2.86
CA SER A 96 4.07 10.80 2.22
C SER A 96 4.26 11.73 1.01
N ALA A 97 3.33 11.68 0.06
CA ALA A 97 3.30 12.63 -1.06
C ALA A 97 3.23 14.08 -0.57
N PHE A 98 3.52 15.06 -1.45
CA PHE A 98 3.62 16.47 -1.04
C PHE A 98 2.39 16.98 -0.29
N LYS A 99 1.20 16.51 -0.67
CA LYS A 99 -0.06 16.87 -0.02
C LYS A 99 -0.47 15.99 1.17
N GLY A 100 0.45 15.18 1.72
CA GLY A 100 0.21 14.36 2.91
C GLY A 100 -0.71 13.16 2.65
N CYS A 101 -1.79 13.05 3.44
CA CYS A 101 -2.80 12.00 3.34
C CYS A 101 -4.18 12.57 2.98
N PHE A 102 -5.10 11.73 2.54
CA PHE A 102 -6.44 12.17 2.13
C PHE A 102 -7.52 11.17 2.53
N GLN A 103 -8.76 11.65 2.63
CA GLN A 103 -9.91 10.80 2.94
C GLN A 103 -10.78 10.61 1.69
N LEU A 104 -11.13 9.36 1.39
CA LEU A 104 -12.09 9.02 0.33
C LEU A 104 -13.53 9.21 0.82
N ALA A 105 -14.47 9.29 -0.11
CA ALA A 105 -15.90 9.44 0.20
C ALA A 105 -16.47 8.28 1.02
N GLY A 106 -15.89 7.08 0.93
CA GLY A 106 -16.24 5.92 1.76
C GLY A 106 -15.72 6.00 3.20
N GLY A 107 -14.91 7.02 3.50
CA GLY A 107 -14.32 7.28 4.82
C GLY A 107 -12.91 6.72 4.99
N GLU A 108 -12.41 5.96 4.01
CA GLU A 108 -11.05 5.41 4.03
C GLU A 108 -10.01 6.54 4.06
N VAL A 109 -8.94 6.37 4.86
CA VAL A 109 -7.85 7.34 4.95
C VAL A 109 -6.63 6.76 4.23
N VAL A 110 -6.16 7.48 3.23
CA VAL A 110 -5.12 7.02 2.30
C VAL A 110 -3.85 7.84 2.49
N PHE A 111 -2.75 7.12 2.68
CA PHE A 111 -1.39 7.62 2.82
C PHE A 111 -0.60 7.22 1.55
N PRO A 112 -0.58 8.08 0.52
CA PRO A 112 0.28 7.91 -0.63
C PRO A 112 1.74 8.03 -0.20
N LEU A 113 2.62 7.19 -0.72
CA LEU A 113 4.06 7.31 -0.47
C LEU A 113 4.78 7.82 -1.73
N LYS A 114 5.91 8.50 -1.55
CA LYS A 114 6.74 8.94 -2.67
C LYS A 114 7.20 7.75 -3.50
N GLU A 115 7.44 7.98 -4.78
CA GLU A 115 8.08 7.00 -5.64
C GLU A 115 9.47 6.64 -5.08
N GLY A 116 9.79 5.35 -5.09
CA GLY A 116 11.09 4.86 -4.64
C GLY A 116 10.97 3.49 -4.01
N VAL A 117 11.72 2.53 -4.53
CA VAL A 117 11.84 1.19 -3.96
C VAL A 117 13.29 0.77 -3.92
N SER A 118 13.65 0.03 -2.89
CA SER A 118 14.88 -0.74 -2.82
C SER A 118 14.60 -2.13 -3.38
N THR A 119 15.43 -2.58 -4.32
CA THR A 119 15.41 -3.96 -4.78
C THR A 119 16.54 -4.73 -4.10
N SER A 120 16.37 -6.03 -3.90
CA SER A 120 17.42 -6.89 -3.35
C SER A 120 18.56 -7.08 -4.38
N THR A 121 19.36 -6.06 -4.63
CA THR A 121 20.62 -6.19 -5.37
C THR A 121 21.69 -6.56 -4.38
N GLN A 122 22.34 -7.70 -4.57
CA GLN A 122 23.52 -8.03 -3.75
C GLN A 122 24.77 -7.34 -4.28
N TRP A 123 24.98 -7.22 -5.61
CA TRP A 123 26.24 -6.69 -6.17
C TRP A 123 26.05 -6.07 -7.58
N GLU A 124 26.90 -5.11 -7.95
CA GLU A 124 26.82 -4.38 -9.25
C GLU A 124 27.18 -5.25 -10.47
N ASP A 125 27.87 -6.35 -10.24
CA ASP A 125 28.37 -7.28 -11.26
C ASP A 125 27.35 -8.38 -11.62
N THR A 126 26.15 -8.38 -11.02
CA THR A 126 25.11 -9.34 -11.42
C THR A 126 24.49 -8.94 -12.76
N PRO A 127 24.24 -9.90 -13.69
CA PRO A 127 23.67 -9.59 -15.01
C PRO A 127 22.33 -8.86 -14.99
N ASP A 128 21.60 -8.94 -13.88
CA ASP A 128 20.28 -8.33 -13.67
C ASP A 128 20.32 -6.97 -12.96
N TYR A 129 21.49 -6.50 -12.51
CA TYR A 129 21.65 -5.24 -11.76
C TYR A 129 21.05 -4.03 -12.49
N GLU A 130 21.37 -3.87 -13.78
CA GLU A 130 20.87 -2.77 -14.60
C GLU A 130 19.37 -2.83 -14.87
N TYR A 131 18.76 -4.02 -14.80
CA TYR A 131 17.30 -4.15 -14.87
C TYR A 131 16.64 -3.77 -13.55
N ARG A 132 17.23 -4.18 -12.42
CA ARG A 132 16.71 -3.90 -11.08
C ARG A 132 16.69 -2.41 -10.76
N LYS A 133 17.69 -1.64 -11.23
CA LYS A 133 17.72 -0.17 -11.15
C LYS A 133 16.57 0.54 -11.86
N LYS A 134 15.97 -0.10 -12.86
CA LYS A 134 14.88 0.48 -13.66
C LYS A 134 13.52 0.25 -13.04
N VAL A 135 13.41 -0.58 -12.01
CA VAL A 135 12.16 -0.84 -11.32
C VAL A 135 11.66 0.45 -10.69
N LYS A 136 10.42 0.81 -11.00
CA LYS A 136 9.76 2.00 -10.48
C LYS A 136 8.41 1.61 -9.91
N ALA A 137 8.26 1.89 -8.62
CA ALA A 137 7.01 1.71 -7.92
C ALA A 137 6.88 2.76 -6.80
N ALA A 138 5.64 2.99 -6.37
CA ALA A 138 5.33 3.83 -5.24
C ALA A 138 4.34 3.11 -4.31
N GLY A 139 4.59 3.17 -3.00
CA GLY A 139 3.73 2.56 -2.01
C GLY A 139 2.48 3.40 -1.72
N LEU A 140 1.42 2.75 -1.28
CA LEU A 140 0.23 3.38 -0.73
C LEU A 140 -0.20 2.57 0.49
N ILE A 141 -0.52 3.26 1.57
CA ILE A 141 -1.13 2.66 2.76
C ILE A 141 -2.54 3.21 2.89
N VAL A 142 -3.49 2.36 3.26
CA VAL A 142 -4.88 2.77 3.48
C VAL A 142 -5.35 2.23 4.81
N ASP A 143 -6.02 3.08 5.58
CA ASP A 143 -6.91 2.68 6.66
C ASP A 143 -8.34 2.62 6.13
N VAL A 144 -8.88 1.41 5.95
CA VAL A 144 -10.21 1.19 5.38
C VAL A 144 -11.33 1.36 6.40
N ASN A 145 -10.99 1.41 7.69
CA ASN A 145 -11.92 1.75 8.77
C ASN A 145 -11.95 3.26 9.05
N GLY A 146 -10.93 3.97 8.56
CA GLY A 146 -10.83 5.43 8.59
C GLY A 146 -10.77 5.97 10.02
N LEU A 147 -11.65 6.94 10.32
CA LEU A 147 -11.70 7.54 11.66
C LEU A 147 -12.22 6.59 12.75
N LYS A 148 -12.86 5.46 12.37
CA LYS A 148 -13.38 4.49 13.33
C LYS A 148 -12.23 3.67 13.90
N LYS A 149 -12.19 3.55 15.23
CA LYS A 149 -11.16 2.80 15.98
C LYS A 149 -11.57 1.34 16.22
N PRO A 150 -10.60 0.45 16.53
CA PRO A 150 -9.14 0.68 16.49
C PRO A 150 -8.59 0.61 15.07
N ASN A 151 -7.36 1.14 14.88
CA ASN A 151 -6.64 1.16 13.59
C ASN A 151 -5.36 0.35 13.77
N GLU A 152 -5.30 -0.82 13.16
CA GLU A 152 -4.36 -1.91 13.34
C GLU A 152 -3.84 -2.40 11.99
N SER A 153 -2.51 -2.43 11.87
CA SER A 153 -1.81 -3.04 10.76
C SER A 153 -2.35 -4.42 10.43
N GLY A 154 -2.65 -4.68 9.16
CA GLY A 154 -3.14 -5.96 8.64
C GLY A 154 -4.57 -6.32 9.07
N LYS A 155 -5.33 -5.43 9.70
CA LYS A 155 -6.75 -5.65 9.99
C LYS A 155 -7.62 -4.65 9.25
N ASP A 156 -7.31 -3.38 9.43
CA ASP A 156 -7.97 -2.26 8.76
C ASP A 156 -6.94 -1.34 8.09
N ILE A 157 -5.67 -1.41 8.47
CA ILE A 157 -4.58 -0.75 7.75
C ILE A 157 -3.92 -1.75 6.79
N PHE A 158 -3.97 -1.47 5.49
CA PHE A 158 -3.42 -2.30 4.40
C PHE A 158 -2.45 -1.51 3.53
N ALA A 159 -1.62 -2.22 2.79
CA ALA A 159 -0.63 -1.61 1.91
C ALA A 159 -0.63 -2.21 0.51
N PHE A 160 -0.44 -1.34 -0.47
CA PHE A 160 -0.37 -1.67 -1.90
C PHE A 160 0.83 -0.94 -2.52
N MET A 161 1.26 -1.41 -3.69
CA MET A 161 2.20 -0.70 -4.56
C MET A 161 1.56 -0.44 -5.92
N VAL A 162 1.81 0.75 -6.42
CA VAL A 162 1.61 1.11 -7.83
C VAL A 162 2.93 0.83 -8.52
N VAL A 163 2.95 -0.11 -9.44
CA VAL A 163 4.12 -0.45 -10.25
C VAL A 163 3.99 0.24 -11.60
N MET A 164 4.98 1.07 -11.92
CA MET A 164 5.13 1.72 -13.23
C MET A 164 6.06 0.91 -14.11
N LYS A 165 7.26 0.59 -13.59
CA LYS A 165 8.27 -0.21 -14.32
C LYS A 165 8.51 -1.52 -13.54
N PRO A 166 8.06 -2.67 -14.05
CA PRO A 166 8.19 -3.96 -13.37
C PRO A 166 9.58 -4.59 -13.56
N PHE A 167 9.79 -5.78 -12.98
CA PHE A 167 10.94 -6.61 -13.35
C PHE A 167 10.81 -7.15 -14.78
N GLY A 168 11.96 -7.46 -15.40
CA GLY A 168 11.98 -8.28 -16.62
C GLY A 168 11.47 -9.69 -16.34
N LYS A 169 10.78 -10.32 -17.30
CA LYS A 169 10.08 -11.62 -17.13
C LYS A 169 10.94 -12.77 -16.59
N ASN A 170 12.26 -12.70 -16.79
CA ASN A 170 13.21 -13.74 -16.37
C ASN A 170 13.97 -13.38 -15.10
N ILE A 171 13.55 -12.33 -14.38
CA ILE A 171 14.21 -11.86 -13.17
C ILE A 171 13.31 -12.15 -11.97
N THR A 172 13.76 -13.04 -11.09
CA THR A 172 13.12 -13.25 -9.78
C THR A 172 13.62 -12.19 -8.80
N GLY A 173 12.75 -11.60 -8.01
CA GLY A 173 13.18 -10.57 -7.08
C GLY A 173 12.06 -9.89 -6.34
N CYS A 174 12.45 -9.16 -5.29
CA CYS A 174 11.53 -8.35 -4.50
C CYS A 174 11.93 -6.87 -4.53
N ALA A 175 10.93 -6.02 -4.47
CA ALA A 175 11.05 -4.59 -4.25
C ALA A 175 10.39 -4.23 -2.92
N ASN A 176 11.00 -3.30 -2.19
CA ASN A 176 10.60 -2.88 -0.86
C ASN A 176 10.57 -1.35 -0.76
N HIS A 177 9.62 -0.79 -0.01
CA HIS A 177 9.51 0.65 0.17
C HIS A 177 10.22 1.18 1.45
N PHE A 178 10.38 0.38 2.51
CA PHE A 178 10.84 0.86 3.83
C PHE A 178 12.13 0.18 4.33
N SER A 179 13.34 0.51 3.86
CA SER A 179 14.60 -0.23 4.09
C SER A 179 14.92 -0.87 5.48
N ASP A 180 14.26 -0.50 6.58
CA ASP A 180 14.43 -1.10 7.90
C ASP A 180 13.15 -1.80 8.41
N TYR A 181 13.16 -3.14 8.38
CA TYR A 181 12.20 -4.06 9.02
C TYR A 181 10.82 -4.21 8.36
N ASN A 182 10.81 -4.99 7.28
CA ASN A 182 9.69 -5.74 6.68
C ASN A 182 8.45 -4.91 6.31
N ASP A 183 8.50 -4.57 5.03
CA ASP A 183 7.95 -3.36 4.44
C ASP A 183 6.67 -3.67 3.68
N ILE A 184 6.16 -2.63 3.04
CA ILE A 184 5.47 -2.84 1.77
C ILE A 184 6.46 -3.55 0.85
N VAL A 185 6.20 -4.82 0.56
CA VAL A 185 7.04 -5.70 -0.24
C VAL A 185 6.21 -6.34 -1.33
N ILE A 186 6.75 -6.44 -2.54
CA ILE A 186 6.17 -7.23 -3.62
C ILE A 186 7.30 -7.99 -4.30
N CYS A 187 7.04 -9.22 -4.71
CA CYS A 187 7.99 -10.09 -5.39
C CYS A 187 7.41 -10.58 -6.71
N ASP A 188 8.29 -10.85 -7.68
CA ASP A 188 7.95 -11.53 -8.94
C ASP A 188 6.76 -10.88 -9.70
N PHE A 189 6.85 -9.56 -9.88
CA PHE A 189 5.88 -8.74 -10.60
C PHE A 189 6.46 -8.30 -11.96
N TYR A 190 5.71 -8.59 -13.03
CA TYR A 190 6.22 -8.49 -14.41
C TYR A 190 5.41 -7.55 -15.31
N ASN A 191 4.38 -6.92 -14.76
CA ASN A 191 3.55 -5.95 -15.48
C ASN A 191 3.34 -4.71 -14.61
N PRO A 192 3.15 -3.51 -15.21
CA PRO A 192 2.60 -2.37 -14.49
C PRO A 192 1.26 -2.72 -13.85
N GLY A 193 0.90 -2.05 -12.74
CA GLY A 193 -0.37 -2.28 -12.08
C GLY A 193 -0.35 -2.09 -10.57
N ILE A 194 -1.44 -2.51 -9.93
CA ILE A 194 -1.63 -2.43 -8.48
C ILE A 194 -1.38 -3.80 -7.84
N TYR A 195 -0.40 -3.86 -6.96
CA TYR A 195 -0.02 -5.09 -6.27
C TYR A 195 -0.22 -4.93 -4.75
N PRO A 196 -0.90 -5.88 -4.08
CA PRO A 196 -0.99 -5.86 -2.63
C PRO A 196 0.38 -6.18 -2.02
N SER A 197 0.73 -5.53 -0.92
CA SER A 197 1.95 -5.89 -0.19
C SER A 197 1.90 -7.35 0.24
N GLY A 198 2.99 -8.10 0.05
CA GLY A 198 3.07 -9.55 0.22
C GLY A 198 2.81 -10.34 -1.06
N TYR A 199 2.50 -9.68 -2.17
CA TYR A 199 2.41 -10.33 -3.48
C TYR A 199 3.70 -11.09 -3.80
N GLY A 200 3.57 -12.34 -4.28
CA GLY A 200 4.71 -13.24 -4.51
C GLY A 200 5.36 -13.82 -3.25
N SER A 201 4.88 -13.48 -2.04
CA SER A 201 5.46 -13.93 -0.76
C SER A 201 4.40 -14.23 0.32
N VAL A 202 3.23 -14.71 -0.08
CA VAL A 202 2.07 -14.91 0.83
C VAL A 202 2.31 -15.95 1.92
N SER A 203 3.22 -16.91 1.70
CA SER A 203 3.59 -17.94 2.69
C SER A 203 4.25 -17.34 3.95
N SER A 204 4.84 -16.15 3.84
CA SER A 204 5.40 -15.43 4.99
C SER A 204 4.33 -14.87 5.94
N CYS A 205 3.06 -14.94 5.55
CA CYS A 205 1.93 -14.36 6.27
C CYS A 205 1.04 -15.42 6.90
N GLN A 206 1.62 -16.41 7.57
CA GLN A 206 0.85 -17.44 8.28
C GLN A 206 0.95 -17.26 9.79
N LYS A 207 -0.13 -17.59 10.49
CA LYS A 207 -0.15 -17.57 11.95
C LYS A 207 0.94 -18.49 12.49
N GLY A 208 1.81 -17.96 13.34
CA GLY A 208 2.93 -18.71 13.94
C GLY A 208 4.26 -18.63 13.17
N THR A 209 4.33 -17.96 12.02
CA THR A 209 5.60 -17.70 11.34
C THR A 209 6.48 -16.73 12.15
N SER A 210 7.75 -17.08 12.36
CA SER A 210 8.74 -16.25 13.06
C SER A 210 8.94 -14.91 12.34
N GLY A 211 9.03 -13.82 13.11
CA GLY A 211 9.12 -12.44 12.60
C GLY A 211 7.82 -11.65 12.66
N LEU A 212 6.63 -12.27 12.55
CA LEU A 212 5.35 -11.55 12.65
C LEU A 212 5.12 -10.87 14.03
N ASN A 213 5.91 -11.25 15.04
CA ASN A 213 5.84 -10.74 16.41
C ASN A 213 6.91 -9.70 16.77
N THR A 214 7.77 -9.26 15.84
CA THR A 214 8.89 -8.32 16.13
C THR A 214 8.62 -6.87 15.69
N GLY A 215 7.35 -6.49 15.48
CA GLY A 215 7.00 -5.16 14.97
C GLY A 215 6.96 -5.07 13.44
N ILE A 216 6.99 -6.21 12.74
CA ILE A 216 6.60 -6.31 11.34
C ILE A 216 5.17 -5.81 11.21
N THR A 217 4.94 -4.86 10.31
CA THR A 217 3.58 -4.43 10.04
C THR A 217 2.87 -5.57 9.31
N ASN A 218 1.85 -6.19 9.92
CA ASN A 218 0.92 -7.11 9.24
C ASN A 218 0.31 -6.51 7.95
N MET A 219 0.52 -5.22 7.63
CA MET A 219 0.29 -4.62 6.31
C MET A 219 0.96 -5.43 5.19
N ARG A 220 2.10 -6.08 5.47
CA ARG A 220 2.75 -6.98 4.52
C ARG A 220 1.89 -8.18 4.10
N CYS A 221 0.83 -8.47 4.87
CA CYS A 221 -0.07 -9.59 4.65
C CYS A 221 -1.33 -9.21 3.87
N THR A 222 -1.38 -8.00 3.30
CA THR A 222 -2.44 -7.59 2.37
C THR A 222 -2.59 -8.59 1.22
N GLY A 223 -1.47 -9.07 0.66
CA GLY A 223 -1.44 -10.04 -0.42
C GLY A 223 -2.01 -11.39 -0.03
N LYS A 224 -1.89 -11.79 1.24
CA LYS A 224 -2.60 -12.97 1.75
C LYS A 224 -4.11 -12.75 1.81
N LEU A 225 -4.56 -11.61 2.32
CA LEU A 225 -5.99 -11.29 2.31
C LEU A 225 -6.56 -11.33 0.88
N VAL A 226 -5.82 -10.81 -0.10
CA VAL A 226 -6.20 -10.88 -1.51
C VAL A 226 -6.18 -12.32 -2.03
N SER A 227 -5.12 -13.10 -1.76
CA SER A 227 -5.02 -14.50 -2.22
C SER A 227 -6.12 -15.39 -1.65
N ASP A 228 -6.55 -15.09 -0.42
CA ASP A 228 -7.61 -15.81 0.29
C ASP A 228 -9.02 -15.30 -0.10
N GLY A 229 -9.13 -14.51 -1.17
CA GLY A 229 -10.42 -14.08 -1.70
C GLY A 229 -11.11 -12.99 -0.88
N TRP A 230 -10.34 -12.15 -0.17
CA TRP A 230 -10.83 -11.15 0.77
C TRP A 230 -11.52 -11.79 1.99
N GLU A 231 -10.89 -12.81 2.55
CA GLU A 231 -11.32 -13.47 3.78
C GLU A 231 -10.15 -13.56 4.77
N PHE A 232 -10.40 -13.20 6.03
CA PHE A 232 -9.44 -13.45 7.12
C PHE A 232 -9.56 -14.90 7.58
N THR A 233 -8.91 -15.80 6.84
CA THR A 233 -8.87 -17.23 7.13
C THR A 233 -8.26 -17.54 8.49
N LYS A 234 -8.41 -18.78 8.97
CA LYS A 234 -7.91 -19.20 10.28
C LYS A 234 -6.38 -19.07 10.43
N ASP A 235 -5.65 -19.18 9.33
CA ASP A 235 -4.19 -19.05 9.27
C ASP A 235 -3.73 -17.60 9.00
N TYR A 236 -4.64 -16.64 8.81
CA TYR A 236 -4.29 -15.22 8.73
C TYR A 236 -3.77 -14.70 10.08
N PRO A 237 -2.68 -13.90 10.10
CA PRO A 237 -2.10 -13.36 11.33
C PRO A 237 -2.88 -12.13 11.83
N TRP A 238 -4.10 -12.37 12.29
CA TRP A 238 -4.98 -11.37 12.90
C TRP A 238 -4.53 -11.00 14.31
#